data_AF-A0A924SPQ1-F1
#
_entry.id   AF-A0A924SPQ1-F1
#
_cell.length_a   1.000
_cell.length_b   1.000
_cell.length_c   1.000
_cell.angle_alpha   90.00
_cell.angle_beta   90.00
_cell.angle_gamma   90.00
#
_symmetry.space_group_name_H-M   'P 1'
#
loop_
_entity.id
_entity.type
_entity.pdbx_description
1 polymer ?
#
loop_
_entity_poly.entity_id
_entity_poly.type
_entity_poly.pdbx_seq_one_letter_code
_entity_poly.pdbx_strand_id
1 'polypeptide(L)'
;TGNANGSDHGWGSMHFVMGGAVNGKRFYGSAPVVANGGPDDVGQGRLLPSTSVEQLAATLGSWLGVSDSELLSLLPNLSNYNSSVRKLGFV
;
A
#
# COMPACT_ATOMS: atom_id res chain seq x y z
N THR A 1 29.16 -5.40 -10.04
CA THR A 1 28.28 -5.25 -8.86
C THR A 1 26.98 -5.95 -9.19
N GLY A 2 26.71 -7.09 -8.53
CA GLY A 2 25.50 -7.88 -8.76
C GLY A 2 24.54 -7.69 -7.59
N ASN A 3 23.25 -7.64 -7.90
CA ASN A 3 22.06 -7.55 -7.05
C ASN A 3 21.88 -8.77 -6.13
N ALA A 4 22.95 -9.17 -5.44
CA ALA A 4 23.03 -10.37 -4.60
C ALA A 4 22.41 -10.20 -3.21
N ASN A 5 22.05 -8.98 -2.81
CA ASN A 5 21.44 -8.66 -1.51
C ASN A 5 19.96 -8.23 -1.63
N GLY A 6 19.35 -8.41 -2.82
CA GLY A 6 18.00 -7.96 -3.13
C GLY A 6 17.95 -6.90 -4.23
N SER A 7 16.74 -6.36 -4.47
CA SER A 7 16.52 -5.22 -5.37
C SER A 7 16.71 -3.92 -4.59
N ASP A 8 17.63 -3.07 -5.04
CA ASP A 8 17.75 -1.67 -4.64
C ASP A 8 16.64 -0.79 -5.25
N HIS A 9 15.79 -1.37 -6.09
CA HIS A 9 14.70 -0.68 -6.79
C HIS A 9 13.33 -1.09 -6.22
N GLY A 10 12.51 -0.09 -5.89
CA GLY A 10 11.10 -0.23 -5.51
C GLY A 10 10.17 0.16 -6.66
N TRP A 11 8.96 -0.42 -6.67
CA TRP A 11 7.94 -0.19 -7.69
C TRP A 11 6.63 0.22 -7.05
N GLY A 12 6.02 1.31 -7.55
CA GLY A 12 4.64 1.67 -7.25
C GLY A 12 3.68 1.07 -8.28
N SER A 13 2.40 0.92 -7.92
CA SER A 13 1.38 0.47 -8.86
C SER A 13 0.00 1.04 -8.51
N MET A 14 -0.91 1.00 -9.49
CA MET A 14 -2.33 1.28 -9.31
C MET A 14 -3.09 -0.05 -9.39
N HIS A 15 -3.70 -0.47 -8.29
CA HIS A 15 -4.44 -1.72 -8.25
C HIS A 15 -5.92 -1.50 -8.58
N PHE A 16 -6.50 -2.38 -9.41
CA PHE A 16 -7.93 -2.39 -9.69
C PHE A 16 -8.57 -3.61 -9.01
N VAL A 17 -9.48 -3.36 -8.05
CA VAL A 17 -10.13 -4.40 -7.25
C VAL A 17 -11.62 -4.46 -7.61
N MET A 18 -12.13 -5.67 -7.84
CA MET A 18 -13.50 -5.92 -8.29
C MET A 18 -14.10 -7.10 -7.53
N GLY A 19 -15.43 -7.09 -7.34
CA GLY A 19 -16.17 -8.18 -6.72
C GLY A 19 -17.44 -7.67 -6.04
N GLY A 20 -18.35 -8.60 -5.71
CA GLY A 20 -19.64 -8.23 -5.09
C GLY A 20 -19.51 -7.65 -3.69
N ALA A 21 -18.46 -8.02 -2.95
CA ALA A 21 -18.15 -7.48 -1.62
C ALA A 21 -17.35 -6.17 -1.67
N VAL A 22 -16.86 -5.76 -2.85
CA VAL A 22 -15.98 -4.60 -2.96
C VAL A 22 -16.80 -3.31 -2.88
N ASN A 23 -16.36 -2.41 -2.00
CA ASN A 23 -16.83 -1.02 -1.90
C ASN A 23 -16.32 -0.19 -3.10
N GLY A 24 -16.76 -0.55 -4.31
CA GLY A 24 -16.29 0.01 -5.58
C GLY A 24 -16.74 1.46 -5.84
N LYS A 25 -16.42 1.95 -7.03
CA LYS A 25 -16.65 3.36 -7.47
C LYS A 25 -15.97 4.38 -6.57
N ARG A 26 -14.85 3.99 -5.95
CA ARG A 26 -14.08 4.81 -5.02
C ARG A 26 -12.60 4.61 -5.28
N PHE A 27 -11.83 5.65 -5.05
CA PHE A 27 -10.38 5.57 -4.97
C PHE A 27 -9.98 5.40 -3.51
N TYR A 28 -8.98 4.56 -3.28
CA TYR A 28 -8.35 4.37 -1.98
C TYR A 28 -6.91 4.87 -2.10
N GLY A 29 -6.51 5.78 -1.21
CA GLY A 29 -5.29 6.55 -1.35
C GLY A 29 -5.44 7.81 -2.22
N SER A 30 -4.34 8.53 -2.40
CA SER A 30 -4.24 9.71 -3.27
C SER A 30 -3.25 9.46 -4.39
N ALA A 31 -3.63 9.86 -5.61
CA ALA A 31 -2.71 9.84 -6.75
C ALA A 31 -1.58 10.85 -6.51
N PRO A 32 -0.32 10.51 -6.86
CA PRO A 32 0.80 11.40 -6.64
C PRO A 32 0.71 12.62 -7.57
N VAL A 33 1.19 13.76 -7.09
CA VAL A 33 1.36 14.98 -7.87
C VAL A 33 2.53 14.78 -8.83
N VAL A 34 2.23 14.74 -10.13
CA VAL A 34 3.25 14.63 -11.18
C VAL A 34 3.87 16.01 -11.42
N ALA A 35 4.90 16.35 -10.65
CA ALA A 35 5.64 17.58 -10.78
C ALA A 35 7.11 17.37 -10.37
N ASN A 36 8.03 18.13 -11.00
CA ASN A 36 9.45 18.10 -10.64
C ASN A 36 9.67 18.77 -9.28
N GLY A 37 10.22 18.05 -8.31
CA GLY A 37 10.38 18.55 -6.93
C GLY A 37 9.04 18.79 -6.22
N GLY A 38 7.98 18.11 -6.67
CA GLY A 38 6.66 18.16 -6.05
C GLY A 38 6.63 17.45 -4.68
N PRO A 39 5.50 17.54 -3.95
CA PRO A 39 5.39 16.96 -2.61
C PRO A 39 5.59 15.45 -2.55
N ASP A 40 5.30 14.74 -3.64
CA ASP A 40 5.44 13.28 -3.74
C ASP A 40 6.75 12.85 -4.42
N ASP A 41 7.57 13.79 -4.89
CA ASP A 41 8.85 13.48 -5.55
C ASP A 41 9.96 13.32 -4.49
N VAL A 42 10.47 12.09 -4.34
CA VAL A 42 11.60 11.79 -3.46
C VAL A 42 12.95 11.89 -4.19
N GLY A 43 13.00 12.67 -5.26
CA GLY A 43 14.16 12.92 -6.10
C GLY A 43 14.21 12.02 -7.33
N GLN A 44 14.81 12.57 -8.40
CA GLN A 44 14.96 11.92 -9.71
C GLN A 44 13.62 11.49 -10.34
N GLY A 45 12.51 12.17 -10.02
CA GLY A 45 11.18 11.89 -10.56
C GLY A 45 10.53 10.63 -9.98
N ARG A 46 11.04 10.11 -8.86
CA ARG A 46 10.46 8.95 -8.17
C ARG A 46 9.30 9.44 -7.31
N LEU A 47 8.09 9.07 -7.71
CA LEU A 47 6.88 9.43 -6.97
C LEU A 47 6.59 8.40 -5.89
N LEU A 48 6.52 8.84 -4.64
CA LEU A 48 6.23 7.96 -3.50
C LEU A 48 4.71 7.73 -3.39
N PRO A 49 4.23 6.48 -3.39
CA PRO A 49 2.82 6.19 -3.20
C PRO A 49 2.34 6.61 -1.80
N SER A 50 1.16 7.21 -1.73
CA SER A 50 0.50 7.55 -0.46
C SER A 50 0.00 6.33 0.33
N THR A 51 -0.02 5.15 -0.28
CA THR A 51 -0.59 3.91 0.27
C THR A 51 0.39 2.76 0.08
N SER A 52 0.60 1.98 1.15
CA SER A 52 1.46 0.81 1.14
C SER A 52 0.75 -0.43 0.64
N VAL A 53 1.49 -1.33 -0.02
CA VAL A 53 1.03 -2.67 -0.37
C VAL A 53 0.59 -3.47 0.87
N GLU A 54 1.14 -3.17 2.05
CA GLU A 54 0.73 -3.82 3.29
C GLU A 54 -0.66 -3.35 3.77
N GLN A 55 -1.07 -2.11 3.50
CA GLN A 55 -2.44 -1.66 3.83
C GLN A 55 -3.48 -2.31 2.89
N LEU A 56 -3.10 -2.53 1.62
CA LEU A 56 -3.87 -3.34 0.67
C LEU A 56 -4.00 -4.78 1.18
N ALA A 57 -2.88 -5.43 1.52
CA ALA A 57 -2.86 -6.79 2.03
C ALA A 57 -3.62 -6.94 3.35
N ALA A 58 -3.52 -5.97 4.27
CA ALA A 58 -4.25 -5.97 5.54
C ALA A 58 -5.77 -5.95 5.36
N THR A 59 -6.26 -5.25 4.33
CA THR A 59 -7.68 -5.23 3.99
C THR A 59 -8.15 -6.61 3.49
N LEU A 60 -7.39 -7.22 2.56
CA LEU A 60 -7.69 -8.56 2.05
C LEU A 60 -7.58 -9.64 3.13
N GLY A 61 -6.53 -9.61 3.93
CA GLY A 61 -6.32 -10.56 5.02
C GLY A 61 -7.42 -10.47 6.07
N SER A 62 -7.83 -9.25 6.45
CA SER A 62 -8.98 -9.07 7.34
C SER A 62 -10.28 -9.63 6.76
N TRP A 63 -10.51 -9.46 5.45
CA TRP A 63 -11.69 -10.02 4.77
C TRP A 63 -11.66 -11.55 4.72
N LEU A 64 -10.47 -12.15 4.63
CA LEU A 64 -10.27 -13.60 4.72
C LEU A 64 -10.31 -14.15 6.15
N GLY A 65 -10.53 -13.30 7.16
CA GLY A 65 -10.69 -13.70 8.56
C GLY A 65 -9.40 -13.70 9.39
N VAL A 66 -8.30 -13.12 8.90
CA VAL A 66 -7.06 -12.98 9.67
C VAL A 66 -7.24 -11.93 10.77
N SER A 67 -6.82 -12.26 11.99
CA SER A 67 -6.91 -11.33 13.14
C SER A 67 -5.92 -10.16 13.03
N ASP A 68 -6.18 -9.07 13.75
CA ASP A 68 -5.30 -7.89 13.73
C ASP A 68 -3.88 -8.18 14.23
N SER A 69 -3.73 -9.07 15.21
CA SER A 69 -2.42 -9.51 15.70
C SER A 69 -1.65 -10.32 14.66
N GLU A 70 -2.35 -11.20 13.93
CA GLU A 70 -1.72 -11.98 12.86
C GLU A 70 -1.35 -11.09 11.68
N LEU A 71 -2.18 -10.10 11.33
CA LEU A 71 -1.84 -9.12 10.30
C LEU A 71 -0.54 -8.38 10.63
N LEU A 72 -0.33 -7.98 11.89
CA LEU A 72 0.93 -7.35 12.31
C LEU A 72 2.13 -8.31 12.27
N SER A 73 1.91 -9.61 12.40
CA SER A 73 2.96 -10.61 12.25
C SER A 73 3.29 -10.93 10.79
N LEU A 74 2.29 -10.89 9.90
CA LEU A 74 2.44 -11.22 8.48
C LEU A 74 2.90 -10.02 7.64
N LEU A 75 2.60 -8.80 8.10
CA LEU A 75 2.84 -7.54 7.41
C LEU A 75 3.74 -6.66 8.31
N PRO A 76 5.08 -6.81 8.22
CA PRO A 76 6.00 -6.25 9.21
C PRO A 76 5.95 -4.72 9.30
N ASN A 77 5.72 -4.04 8.17
CA ASN A 77 5.67 -2.57 8.12
C ASN A 77 4.30 -2.01 8.52
N LEU A 78 3.27 -2.83 8.66
CA LEU A 78 1.91 -2.41 9.04
C LEU A 78 1.86 -1.78 10.43
N SER A 79 2.79 -2.17 11.31
CA SER A 79 2.97 -1.62 12.65
C SER A 79 3.32 -0.13 12.65
N ASN A 80 3.92 0.39 11.56
CA ASN A 80 4.27 1.80 11.39
C ASN A 80 3.04 2.72 11.19
N TYR A 81 1.84 2.15 11.02
CA TYR A 81 0.60 2.89 10.80
C TYR A 81 -0.28 2.89 12.04
N ASN A 82 -0.98 4.01 12.25
CA ASN A 82 -2.07 4.09 13.23
C ASN A 82 -3.14 3.04 12.91
N SER A 83 -3.73 2.44 13.95
CA SER A 83 -4.71 1.34 13.79
C SER A 83 -5.87 1.71 12.87
N SER A 84 -6.33 2.97 12.90
CA SER A 84 -7.42 3.49 12.07
C SER A 84 -7.15 3.51 10.56
N VAL A 85 -5.88 3.41 10.15
CA VAL A 85 -5.48 3.48 8.72
C VAL A 85 -4.71 2.25 8.25
N ARG A 86 -4.55 1.20 9.07
CA ARG A 86 -3.89 -0.05 8.66
C ARG A 86 -4.64 -0.77 7.55
N LYS A 87 -5.97 -0.68 7.55
CA LYS A 87 -6.83 -1.28 6.53
C LYS A 87 -7.45 -0.16 5.70
N LEU A 88 -7.46 -0.33 4.39
CA LEU A 88 -8.09 0.58 3.44
C LEU A 88 -9.62 0.44 3.46
N GLY A 89 -10.15 -0.75 3.76
CA GLY A 89 -11.60 -0.99 3.87
C GLY A 89 -12.35 -0.97 2.53
N PHE A 90 -11.70 -1.41 1.45
CA PHE A 90 -12.34 -1.57 0.15
C PHE A 90 -13.16 -2.87 0.01
N VAL A 91 -13.13 -3.75 1.02
CA VAL A 91 -14.04 -4.88 1.24
C VAL A 91 -14.51 -4.87 2.69
#